data_AF-A0A0K9XJB0-F1
#
_entry.id   AF-A0A0K9XJB0-F1
#
_cell.length_a   1.000
_cell.length_b   1.000
_cell.length_c   1.000
_cell.angle_alpha   90.00
_cell.angle_beta   90.00
_cell.angle_gamma   90.00
#
_symmetry.space_group_name_H-M   'P 1'
#
loop_
_entity.id
_entity.type
_entity.pdbx_description
1 polymer ?
#
loop_
_entity_poly.entity_id
_entity_poly.type
_entity_poly.pdbx_seq_one_letter_code
_entity_poly.pdbx_strand_id
1 'polypeptide(L)'
;MAVRTHWTIDHTCGHQVDHDLSDRAADRRAGFARWLEVRDCSDCWKAARASSPDEKQQWLAARRAEEQEAAAEWEQRYAMPPLEGPEKAVGWAVRCRHQLVTAAYTALAVEGELDDADWSEIEEKVRTVTRAGWWIDQRDADGADLPELLEAATDADRPTENPYV
;
A
#
# COMPACT_ATOMS: atom_id res chain seq x y z
N MET A 1 -22.26 -46.35 -26.09
CA MET A 1 -21.92 -46.26 -24.66
C MET A 1 -21.62 -44.80 -24.33
N ALA A 2 -22.17 -44.26 -23.24
CA ALA A 2 -21.90 -42.87 -22.85
C ALA A 2 -20.49 -42.74 -22.25
N VAL A 3 -19.80 -41.64 -22.54
CA VAL A 3 -18.45 -41.36 -22.00
C VAL A 3 -18.55 -41.04 -20.51
N ARG A 4 -17.70 -41.68 -19.69
CA ARG A 4 -17.61 -41.53 -18.23
C ARG A 4 -17.59 -40.06 -17.80
N THR A 5 -18.43 -39.70 -16.82
CA THR A 5 -18.53 -38.34 -16.25
C THR A 5 -17.91 -38.23 -14.86
N HIS A 6 -17.99 -39.26 -14.03
CA HIS A 6 -17.49 -39.24 -12.65
C HIS A 6 -16.10 -39.89 -12.54
N TRP A 7 -15.13 -39.20 -11.95
CA TRP A 7 -13.74 -39.64 -11.82
C TRP A 7 -13.27 -39.53 -10.37
N THR A 8 -12.91 -40.66 -9.80
CA THR A 8 -12.17 -40.72 -8.53
C THR A 8 -10.70 -40.48 -8.83
N ILE A 9 -10.10 -39.47 -8.21
CA ILE A 9 -8.73 -39.01 -8.49
C ILE A 9 -7.91 -38.99 -7.21
N ASP A 10 -6.76 -39.67 -7.26
CA ASP A 10 -5.70 -39.55 -6.27
C ASP A 10 -4.82 -38.35 -6.61
N HIS A 11 -4.90 -37.31 -5.80
CA HIS A 11 -4.11 -36.09 -5.95
C HIS A 11 -2.67 -36.28 -5.42
N THR A 12 -1.72 -35.47 -5.89
CA THR A 12 -0.33 -35.46 -5.39
C THR A 12 -0.24 -35.24 -3.87
N CYS A 13 -1.19 -34.51 -3.28
CA CYS A 13 -1.29 -34.32 -1.83
C CYS A 13 -1.71 -35.58 -1.06
N GLY A 14 -1.97 -36.71 -1.73
CA GLY A 14 -2.37 -37.99 -1.14
C GLY A 14 -3.88 -38.12 -0.87
N HIS A 15 -4.69 -37.12 -1.24
CA HIS A 15 -6.14 -37.15 -1.08
C HIS A 15 -6.84 -37.73 -2.31
N GLN A 16 -7.77 -38.65 -2.05
CA GLN A 16 -8.67 -39.16 -3.07
C GLN A 16 -9.95 -38.31 -3.12
N VAL A 17 -10.29 -37.77 -4.29
CA VAL A 17 -11.47 -36.90 -4.47
C VAL A 17 -12.29 -37.38 -5.68
N ASP A 18 -13.61 -37.47 -5.50
CA ASP A 18 -14.55 -37.73 -6.58
C ASP A 18 -14.92 -36.43 -7.29
N HIS A 19 -14.62 -36.35 -8.58
CA HIS A 19 -14.92 -35.23 -9.46
C HIS A 19 -16.05 -35.60 -10.43
N ASP A 20 -17.13 -34.83 -10.45
CA ASP A 20 -18.09 -34.85 -11.56
C ASP A 20 -17.61 -33.92 -12.68
N LEU A 21 -17.35 -34.49 -13.85
CA LEU A 21 -16.91 -33.80 -15.06
C LEU A 21 -18.01 -33.75 -16.13
N SER A 22 -19.27 -33.93 -15.75
CA SER A 22 -20.44 -33.84 -16.63
C SER A 22 -20.50 -32.53 -17.43
N ASP A 23 -20.16 -31.40 -16.79
CA ASP A 23 -20.09 -30.06 -17.38
C ASP A 23 -18.95 -29.86 -18.39
N ARG A 24 -17.98 -30.79 -18.43
CA ARG A 24 -16.89 -30.76 -19.43
C ARG A 24 -17.27 -31.53 -20.67
N ALA A 25 -16.82 -31.04 -21.84
CA ALA A 25 -16.94 -31.74 -23.10
C ALA A 25 -16.33 -33.15 -23.02
N ALA A 26 -17.02 -34.15 -23.60
CA ALA A 26 -16.72 -35.56 -23.39
C ALA A 26 -15.28 -35.97 -23.80
N ASP A 27 -14.73 -35.33 -24.84
CA ASP A 27 -13.36 -35.51 -25.34
C ASP A 27 -12.29 -35.00 -24.36
N ARG A 28 -12.63 -34.06 -23.47
CA ARG A 28 -11.68 -33.41 -22.54
C ARG A 28 -11.68 -34.02 -21.14
N ARG A 29 -12.68 -34.83 -20.77
CA ARG A 29 -12.85 -35.36 -19.41
C ARG A 29 -11.65 -36.19 -18.96
N ALA A 30 -11.19 -37.13 -19.80
CA ALA A 30 -10.06 -38.01 -19.48
C ALA A 30 -8.71 -37.28 -19.45
N GLY A 31 -8.54 -36.23 -20.25
CA GLY A 31 -7.35 -35.37 -20.17
C GLY A 31 -7.33 -34.55 -18.90
N PHE A 32 -8.48 -33.97 -18.52
CA PHE A 32 -8.60 -33.15 -17.33
C PHE A 32 -8.41 -33.97 -16.04
N ALA A 33 -8.96 -35.18 -15.99
CA ALA A 33 -8.77 -36.08 -14.85
C ALA A 33 -7.28 -36.42 -14.61
N ARG A 34 -6.54 -36.80 -15.65
CA ARG A 34 -5.07 -37.01 -15.56
C ARG A 34 -4.31 -35.76 -15.10
N TRP A 35 -4.78 -34.59 -15.48
CA TRP A 35 -4.19 -33.32 -15.03
C TRP A 35 -4.46 -33.04 -13.54
N LEU A 36 -5.57 -33.53 -12.99
CA LEU A 36 -5.87 -33.42 -11.56
C LEU A 36 -4.97 -34.32 -10.70
N GLU A 37 -4.57 -35.50 -11.21
CA GLU A 37 -3.70 -36.46 -10.50
C GLU A 37 -2.34 -35.84 -10.11
N VAL A 38 -1.79 -34.95 -10.94
CA VAL A 38 -0.48 -34.31 -10.72
C VAL A 38 -0.56 -33.00 -9.92
N ARG A 39 -1.70 -32.72 -9.28
CA ARG A 39 -1.93 -31.48 -8.51
C ARG A 39 -2.51 -31.77 -7.14
N ASP A 40 -2.30 -30.84 -6.22
CA ASP A 40 -3.00 -30.85 -4.94
C ASP A 40 -4.51 -30.68 -5.12
N CYS A 41 -5.29 -31.30 -4.23
CA CYS A 41 -6.73 -31.07 -4.18
C CYS A 41 -7.04 -29.61 -3.79
N SER A 42 -8.26 -29.15 -4.06
CA SER A 42 -8.65 -27.76 -3.79
C SER A 42 -8.46 -27.35 -2.32
N ASP A 43 -8.62 -28.30 -1.40
CA ASP A 43 -8.57 -28.02 0.03
C ASP A 43 -7.13 -27.88 0.52
N CYS A 44 -6.21 -28.73 0.04
CA CYS A 44 -4.78 -28.57 0.27
C CYS A 44 -4.25 -27.26 -0.34
N TRP A 45 -4.68 -26.92 -1.56
CA TRP A 45 -4.32 -25.66 -2.19
C TRP A 45 -4.82 -24.44 -1.40
N LYS A 46 -6.05 -24.49 -0.88
CA LYS A 46 -6.61 -23.42 -0.01
C LYS A 46 -5.85 -23.35 1.31
N ALA A 47 -5.57 -24.49 1.95
CA ALA A 47 -4.86 -24.55 3.23
C ALA A 47 -3.45 -23.97 3.12
N ALA A 48 -2.69 -24.36 2.09
CA ALA A 48 -1.36 -23.81 1.83
C ALA A 48 -1.39 -22.28 1.64
N ARG A 49 -2.47 -21.76 1.04
CA ARG A 49 -2.64 -20.31 0.83
C ARG A 49 -3.17 -19.58 2.06
N ALA A 50 -3.85 -20.27 2.97
CA ALA A 50 -4.39 -19.73 4.21
C ALA A 50 -3.34 -19.63 5.33
N SER A 51 -2.20 -20.30 5.23
CA SER A 51 -1.10 -20.21 6.21
C SER A 51 -0.20 -18.97 6.06
N SER A 52 -0.29 -18.24 4.94
CA SER A 52 0.52 -17.04 4.63
C SER A 52 -0.16 -15.66 4.69
N PRO A 53 -1.50 -15.48 4.85
CA PRO A 53 -2.12 -14.17 4.98
C PRO A 53 -1.75 -13.47 6.29
N ASP A 54 -1.70 -14.22 7.39
CA ASP A 54 -1.51 -13.65 8.73
C ASP A 54 -0.10 -13.09 8.90
N GLU A 55 0.93 -13.81 8.44
CA GLU A 55 2.31 -13.34 8.43
C GLU A 55 2.48 -12.07 7.57
N LYS A 56 1.82 -12.03 6.40
CA LYS A 56 1.83 -10.85 5.53
C LYS A 56 1.13 -9.65 6.19
N GLN A 57 0.01 -9.86 6.86
CA GLN A 57 -0.71 -8.80 7.57
C GLN A 57 0.09 -8.28 8.75
N GLN A 58 0.72 -9.18 9.52
CA GLN A 58 1.60 -8.81 10.63
C GLN A 58 2.81 -8.02 10.13
N TRP A 59 3.45 -8.46 9.04
CA TRP A 59 4.54 -7.72 8.42
C TRP A 59 4.11 -6.33 7.92
N LEU A 60 2.96 -6.21 7.25
CA LEU A 60 2.41 -4.93 6.82
C LEU A 60 2.08 -4.01 8.01
N ALA A 61 1.54 -4.56 9.10
CA ALA A 61 1.24 -3.81 10.30
C ALA A 61 2.51 -3.31 11.00
N ALA A 62 3.52 -4.17 11.14
CA ALA A 62 4.82 -3.82 11.70
C ALA A 62 5.50 -2.72 10.86
N ARG A 63 5.54 -2.88 9.54
CA ARG A 63 6.11 -1.89 8.64
C ARG A 63 5.39 -0.53 8.71
N ARG A 64 4.05 -0.53 8.78
CA ARG A 64 3.30 0.73 8.95
C ARG A 64 3.57 1.39 10.31
N ALA A 65 3.75 0.60 11.36
CA ALA A 65 4.10 1.13 12.68
C ALA A 65 5.49 1.79 12.67
N GLU A 66 6.47 1.14 12.05
CA GLU A 66 7.83 1.67 11.86
C GLU A 66 7.81 2.97 11.02
N GLU A 67 7.11 2.98 9.89
CA GLU A 67 6.97 4.19 9.06
C GLU A 67 6.28 5.35 9.82
N GLN A 68 5.35 5.03 10.72
CA GLN A 68 4.66 6.02 11.54
C GLN A 68 5.56 6.59 12.64
N GLU A 69 6.35 5.73 13.29
CA GLU A 69 7.33 6.14 14.31
C GLU A 69 8.39 7.05 13.70
N ALA A 70 8.95 6.67 12.55
CA ALA A 70 9.91 7.51 11.81
C ALA A 70 9.32 8.87 11.43
N ALA A 71 8.06 8.90 10.98
CA ALA A 71 7.38 10.17 10.68
C ALA A 71 7.20 11.03 11.94
N ALA A 72 6.83 10.43 13.08
CA ALA A 72 6.66 11.16 14.34
C ALA A 72 7.99 11.70 14.92
N GLU A 73 9.08 10.94 14.78
CA GLU A 73 10.42 11.40 15.15
C GLU A 73 10.89 12.56 14.26
N TRP A 74 10.66 12.44 12.94
CA TRP A 74 10.96 13.49 11.98
C TRP A 74 10.18 14.77 12.28
N GLU A 75 8.88 14.69 12.55
CA GLU A 75 8.07 15.87 12.89
C GLU A 75 8.59 16.60 14.13
N GLN A 76 8.98 15.85 15.17
CA GLN A 76 9.58 16.43 16.36
C GLN A 76 10.94 17.06 16.08
N ARG A 77 11.80 16.37 15.32
CA ARG A 77 13.15 16.83 15.00
C ARG A 77 13.14 18.14 14.20
N TYR A 78 12.23 18.27 13.24
CA TYR A 78 12.14 19.42 12.35
C TYR A 78 11.06 20.43 12.76
N ALA A 79 10.47 20.27 13.95
CA ALA A 79 9.43 21.11 14.51
C ALA A 79 8.27 21.35 13.52
N MET A 80 7.79 20.27 12.91
CA MET A 80 6.71 20.32 11.94
C MET A 80 5.37 20.55 12.66
N PRO A 81 4.53 21.50 12.20
CA PRO A 81 3.26 21.77 12.84
C PRO A 81 2.31 20.57 12.69
N PRO A 82 1.40 20.39 13.66
CA PRO A 82 0.39 19.33 13.59
C PRO A 82 -0.51 19.55 12.38
N LEU A 83 -0.95 18.44 11.76
CA LEU A 83 -1.87 18.49 10.62
C LEU A 83 -3.32 18.55 11.09
N GLU A 84 -4.14 19.28 10.34
CA GLU A 84 -5.57 19.51 10.57
C GLU A 84 -6.43 18.59 9.70
N GLY A 85 -7.44 17.96 10.31
CA GLY A 85 -8.39 17.12 9.61
C GLY A 85 -8.95 16.01 10.50
N PRO A 86 -9.71 15.06 9.92
CA PRO A 86 -10.21 13.91 10.66
C PRO A 86 -9.05 13.10 11.25
N GLU A 87 -9.16 12.66 12.50
CA GLU A 87 -8.11 11.91 13.22
C GLU A 87 -7.58 10.71 12.41
N LYS A 88 -8.49 9.99 11.73
CA LYS A 88 -8.14 8.86 10.85
C LYS A 88 -7.28 9.26 9.65
N ALA A 89 -7.42 10.50 9.16
CA ALA A 89 -6.66 11.03 8.05
C ALA A 89 -5.33 11.63 8.52
N VAL A 90 -5.29 12.29 9.68
CA VAL A 90 -4.08 12.95 10.21
C VAL A 90 -2.91 11.98 10.29
N GLY A 91 -3.09 10.80 10.90
CA GLY A 91 -1.98 9.82 11.00
C GLY A 91 -1.43 9.41 9.63
N TRP A 92 -2.30 9.20 8.64
CA TRP A 92 -1.87 8.88 7.27
C TRP A 92 -1.18 10.07 6.60
N ALA A 93 -1.71 11.27 6.76
CA ALA A 93 -1.16 12.50 6.19
C ALA A 93 0.23 12.81 6.73
N VAL A 94 0.48 12.59 8.02
CA VAL A 94 1.80 12.72 8.67
C VAL A 94 2.83 11.84 7.96
N ARG A 95 2.47 10.59 7.69
CA ARG A 95 3.33 9.65 6.96
C ARG A 95 3.56 10.08 5.52
N CYS A 96 2.51 10.53 4.81
CA CYS A 96 2.64 11.05 3.44
C CYS A 96 3.55 12.29 3.39
N ARG A 97 3.39 13.24 4.33
CA ARG A 97 4.24 14.43 4.45
C ARG A 97 5.70 14.04 4.65
N HIS A 98 5.98 13.17 5.61
CA HIS A 98 7.35 12.70 5.86
C HIS A 98 7.97 12.04 4.61
N GLN A 99 7.22 11.16 3.94
CA GLN A 99 7.69 10.46 2.74
C GLN A 99 7.99 11.45 1.59
N LEU A 100 7.05 12.35 1.29
CA LEU A 100 7.21 13.31 0.19
C LEU A 100 8.34 14.31 0.46
N VAL A 101 8.43 14.85 1.68
CA VAL A 101 9.48 15.83 2.03
C VAL A 101 10.86 15.17 2.05
N THR A 102 10.97 13.93 2.54
CA THR A 102 12.24 13.19 2.50
C THR A 102 12.65 12.85 1.07
N ALA A 103 11.70 12.46 0.22
CA ALA A 103 11.95 12.23 -1.19
C ALA A 103 12.39 13.53 -1.90
N ALA A 104 11.74 14.66 -1.61
CA ALA A 104 12.12 15.96 -2.14
C ALA A 104 13.52 16.38 -1.72
N TYR A 105 13.88 16.21 -0.44
CA TYR A 105 15.24 16.51 0.02
C TYR A 105 16.28 15.67 -0.73
N THR A 106 15.99 14.38 -0.89
CA THR A 106 16.89 13.47 -1.62
C THR A 106 17.04 13.91 -3.08
N ALA A 107 15.94 14.14 -3.80
CA ALA A 107 15.95 14.48 -5.21
C ALA A 107 16.56 15.87 -5.49
N LEU A 108 16.28 16.85 -4.64
CA LEU A 108 16.63 18.25 -4.90
C LEU A 108 17.97 18.65 -4.28
N ALA A 109 18.24 18.27 -3.03
CA ALA A 109 19.41 18.72 -2.28
C ALA A 109 20.56 17.69 -2.26
N VAL A 110 20.26 16.39 -2.22
CA VAL A 110 21.30 15.34 -2.20
C VAL A 110 21.75 14.96 -3.61
N GLU A 111 20.80 14.68 -4.49
CA GLU A 111 21.04 14.26 -5.87
C GLU A 111 21.03 15.45 -6.85
N GLY A 112 20.33 16.52 -6.50
CA GLY A 112 20.26 17.76 -7.26
C GLY A 112 21.31 18.78 -6.85
N GLU A 113 21.13 20.01 -7.33
CA GLU A 113 22.03 21.15 -7.07
C GLU A 113 21.42 22.18 -6.11
N LEU A 114 20.28 21.86 -5.48
CA LEU A 114 19.63 22.76 -4.53
C LEU A 114 20.50 22.90 -3.29
N ASP A 115 20.81 24.14 -2.89
CA ASP A 115 21.61 24.37 -1.70
C ASP A 115 20.75 24.37 -0.42
N ASP A 116 21.42 24.42 0.73
CA ASP A 116 20.75 24.41 2.04
C ASP A 116 19.86 25.64 2.28
N ALA A 117 20.14 26.78 1.63
CA ALA A 117 19.36 28.00 1.78
C ALA A 117 18.04 27.88 1.02
N ASP A 118 18.11 27.45 -0.24
CA ASP A 118 16.93 27.19 -1.07
C ASP A 118 16.07 26.06 -0.48
N TRP A 119 16.70 25.01 0.08
CA TRP A 119 15.97 23.97 0.81
C TRP A 119 15.22 24.53 2.03
N SER A 120 15.85 25.43 2.78
CA SER A 120 15.22 26.04 3.95
C SER A 120 13.94 26.80 3.58
N GLU A 121 13.90 27.48 2.43
CA GLU A 121 12.68 28.15 1.94
C GLU A 121 11.56 27.16 1.63
N ILE A 122 11.89 26.02 1.02
CA ILE A 122 10.92 24.93 0.77
C ILE A 122 10.40 24.39 2.11
N GLU A 123 11.29 24.15 3.06
CA GLU A 123 10.93 23.62 4.38
C GLU A 123 10.03 24.59 5.16
N GLU A 124 10.23 25.89 5.04
CA GLU A 124 9.32 26.90 5.56
C GLU A 124 7.93 26.80 4.93
N LYS A 125 7.84 26.64 3.60
CA LYS A 125 6.56 26.46 2.90
C LYS A 125 5.87 25.16 3.32
N VAL A 126 6.61 24.06 3.49
CA VAL A 126 6.08 22.79 4.03
C VAL A 126 5.35 23.01 5.35
N ARG A 127 5.92 23.81 6.27
CA ARG A 127 5.30 24.10 7.57
C ARG A 127 3.99 24.86 7.45
N THR A 128 3.78 25.62 6.38
CA THR A 128 2.54 26.40 6.21
C THR A 128 1.35 25.56 5.77
N VAL A 129 1.57 24.36 5.22
CA VAL A 129 0.49 23.49 4.72
C VAL A 129 0.11 22.48 5.80
N THR A 130 -0.96 22.75 6.54
CA THR A 130 -1.41 21.91 7.66
C THR A 130 -2.58 21.00 7.32
N ARG A 131 -3.28 21.19 6.20
CA ARG A 131 -4.43 20.33 5.87
C ARG A 131 -4.01 18.90 5.55
N ALA A 132 -4.48 17.94 6.35
CA ALA A 132 -4.17 16.51 6.20
C ALA A 132 -4.57 15.96 4.82
N GLY A 133 -5.72 16.38 4.29
CA GLY A 133 -6.20 15.94 2.98
C GLY A 133 -5.24 16.27 1.84
N TRP A 134 -4.60 17.46 1.88
CA TRP A 134 -3.68 17.90 0.85
C TRP A 134 -2.47 16.97 0.73
N TRP A 135 -1.84 16.62 1.87
CA TRP A 135 -0.71 15.69 1.90
C TRP A 135 -1.08 14.27 1.45
N ILE A 136 -2.31 13.83 1.71
CA ILE A 136 -2.79 12.52 1.26
C ILE A 136 -2.98 12.48 -0.25
N ASP A 137 -3.41 13.58 -0.86
CA ASP A 137 -3.61 13.68 -2.30
C ASP A 137 -2.27 13.61 -3.06
N GLN A 138 -1.18 14.10 -2.46
CA GLN A 138 0.17 14.09 -3.05
C GLN A 138 1.01 12.83 -2.75
N ARG A 139 0.43 11.80 -2.12
CA ARG A 139 1.16 10.60 -1.67
C ARG A 139 1.92 9.84 -2.78
N ASP A 140 1.49 10.00 -4.03
CA ASP A 140 2.02 9.31 -5.20
C ASP A 140 2.82 10.26 -6.11
N ALA A 141 3.03 11.52 -5.68
CA ALA A 141 3.82 12.52 -6.40
C ALA A 141 5.33 12.23 -6.31
N ASP A 142 6.08 12.74 -7.28
CA ASP A 142 7.54 12.71 -7.21
C ASP A 142 8.05 13.73 -6.19
N GLY A 143 9.16 13.44 -5.51
CA GLY A 143 9.78 14.36 -4.57
C GLY A 143 10.20 15.68 -5.23
N ALA A 144 10.65 15.61 -6.49
CA ALA A 144 11.05 16.80 -7.24
C ALA A 144 9.89 17.76 -7.53
N ASP A 145 8.64 17.28 -7.49
CA ASP A 145 7.43 18.09 -7.74
C ASP A 145 7.00 18.89 -6.50
N LEU A 146 7.56 18.61 -5.31
CA LEU A 146 7.15 19.24 -4.05
C LEU A 146 7.14 20.78 -4.10
N PRO A 147 8.15 21.48 -4.66
CA PRO A 147 8.13 22.94 -4.73
C PRO A 147 6.93 23.47 -5.52
N GLU A 148 6.63 22.89 -6.69
CA GLU A 148 5.48 23.30 -7.51
C GLU A 148 4.16 23.02 -6.81
N LEU A 149 4.05 21.87 -6.14
CA LEU A 149 2.87 21.53 -5.34
C LEU A 149 2.64 22.54 -4.21
N LEU A 150 3.69 22.91 -3.48
CA LEU A 150 3.59 23.89 -2.38
C LEU A 150 3.17 25.29 -2.88
N GLU A 151 3.59 25.70 -4.07
CA GLU A 151 3.12 26.95 -4.71
C GLU A 151 1.64 26.87 -5.10
N ALA A 152 1.15 25.69 -5.50
CA ALA A 152 -0.25 25.47 -5.83
C ALA A 152 -1.16 25.37 -4.59
N ALA A 153 -0.60 25.18 -3.39
CA ALA A 153 -1.35 25.09 -2.14
C ALA A 153 -2.01 26.43 -1.78
N THR A 154 -3.33 26.38 -1.56
CA THR A 154 -4.17 27.56 -1.36
C THR A 154 -4.33 27.90 0.12
N ASP A 155 -5.00 29.02 0.44
CA ASP A 155 -5.35 29.37 1.81
C ASP A 155 -6.18 28.29 2.52
N ALA A 156 -6.94 27.47 1.77
CA ALA A 156 -7.73 26.36 2.33
C ALA A 156 -6.89 25.14 2.75
N ASP A 157 -5.60 25.12 2.42
CA ASP A 157 -4.64 24.07 2.79
C ASP A 157 -3.73 24.50 3.95
N ARG A 158 -3.85 25.77 4.36
CA ARG A 158 -3.08 26.46 5.40
C ARG A 158 -3.93 26.56 6.68
N PRO A 159 -3.31 26.74 7.86
CA PRO A 159 -4.04 26.78 9.12
C PRO A 159 -5.11 27.86 9.10
N THR A 160 -6.31 27.52 9.58
CA THR A 160 -7.41 28.47 9.64
C THR A 160 -7.21 29.38 10.86
N GLU A 161 -6.98 30.68 10.68
CA GLU A 161 -6.89 31.64 11.79
C GLU A 161 -8.23 31.86 12.54
N ASN A 162 -9.29 31.09 12.23
CA ASN A 162 -10.64 31.34 12.76
C ASN A 162 -11.03 30.36 13.88
N PRO A 163 -10.95 30.76 15.17
CA PRO A 163 -11.24 29.90 16.32
C PRO A 163 -12.74 29.60 16.54
N TYR A 164 -13.61 29.83 15.55
CA TYR A 164 -15.08 29.73 15.69
C TYR A 164 -15.78 28.95 14.57
N VAL A 165 -15.08 28.04 13.88
CA VAL A 165 -15.69 27.09 12.92
C VAL A 165 -15.78 25.70 13.51
#